data_AF-A0A1Y1U7M6-F1
#
_entry.id   AF-A0A1Y1U7M6-F1
#
_cell.length_a   1.000
_cell.length_b   1.000
_cell.length_c   1.000
_cell.angle_alpha   90.00
_cell.angle_beta   90.00
_cell.angle_gamma   90.00
#
_symmetry.space_group_name_H-M   'P 1'
#
loop_
_entity.id
_entity.type
_entity.pdbx_description
1 polymer ?
#
loop_
_entity_poly.entity_id
_entity_poly.type
_entity_poly.pdbx_seq_one_letter_code
_entity_poly.pdbx_strand_id
1 'polypeptide(L)'
;MPPHPLHNIVQVIHVDESKLLFTSTIDDRGTWIIHLFAKGDNGLISWTAASPEVTDSDALATAARGGYLHVRSDEPVLSSSANAVTLDFILPHDSTVSHTLTAAPASADLVLLNAAFTLLEPPSGTTQASEMRSLRAQLTQKDNEISSLNAKLSSARASVVRSTAVDKKGTSLSPQKKVPANASALQPNQKRRKAIEEEFAGSSDEDDD
;
A
#
# COMPACT_ATOMS: atom_id res chain seq x y z
N MET A 1 -31.81 25.73 -2.57
CA MET A 1 -30.82 25.57 -1.48
C MET A 1 -29.68 24.71 -2.00
N PRO A 2 -28.41 24.99 -1.64
CA PRO A 2 -27.32 24.06 -1.92
C PRO A 2 -27.60 22.71 -1.23
N PRO A 3 -27.22 21.58 -1.86
CA PRO A 3 -27.36 20.27 -1.23
C PRO A 3 -26.49 20.23 0.04
N HIS A 4 -27.04 19.71 1.13
CA HIS A 4 -26.30 19.54 2.38
C HIS A 4 -25.11 18.58 2.14
N PRO A 5 -23.89 18.86 2.64
CA PRO A 5 -22.68 18.12 2.29
C PRO A 5 -22.75 16.63 2.65
N LEU A 6 -23.51 16.28 3.69
CA LEU A 6 -23.73 14.90 4.13
C LEU A 6 -24.87 14.17 3.38
N HIS A 7 -25.59 14.84 2.49
CA HIS A 7 -26.71 14.23 1.79
C HIS A 7 -26.23 13.29 0.66
N ASN A 8 -26.89 12.14 0.54
CA ASN A 8 -26.70 11.12 -0.50
C ASN A 8 -25.24 10.63 -0.65
N ILE A 9 -24.53 10.46 0.46
CA ILE A 9 -23.24 9.78 0.44
C ILE A 9 -23.49 8.28 0.53
N VAL A 10 -22.87 7.52 -0.37
CA VAL A 10 -22.88 6.07 -0.36
C VAL A 10 -21.43 5.58 -0.43
N GLN A 11 -21.03 4.74 0.50
CA GLN A 11 -19.65 4.24 0.61
C GLN A 11 -19.64 2.78 1.03
N VAL A 12 -18.74 1.99 0.44
CA VAL A 12 -18.49 0.62 0.90
C VAL A 12 -17.38 0.64 1.94
N ILE A 13 -17.65 0.07 3.12
CA ILE A 13 -16.70 -0.13 4.20
C ILE A 13 -16.31 -1.60 4.23
N HIS A 14 -15.02 -1.87 4.34
CA HIS A 14 -14.49 -3.23 4.50
C HIS A 14 -14.15 -3.45 5.97
N VAL A 15 -14.73 -4.50 6.56
CA VAL A 15 -14.45 -4.92 7.93
C VAL A 15 -14.07 -6.38 7.87
N ASP A 16 -12.79 -6.68 8.08
CA ASP A 16 -12.20 -7.99 7.88
C ASP A 16 -12.53 -8.56 6.49
N GLU A 17 -13.20 -9.71 6.42
CA GLU A 17 -13.65 -10.36 5.17
C GLU A 17 -15.04 -9.88 4.71
N SER A 18 -15.65 -8.96 5.47
CA SER A 18 -17.03 -8.51 5.28
C SER A 18 -17.11 -7.14 4.62
N LYS A 19 -18.20 -6.92 3.90
CA LYS A 19 -18.51 -5.63 3.25
C LYS A 19 -19.77 -5.05 3.86
N LEU A 20 -19.68 -3.79 4.24
CA LEU A 20 -20.80 -3.00 4.72
C LEU A 20 -21.04 -1.85 3.77
N LEU A 21 -22.30 -1.48 3.62
CA LEU A 21 -22.71 -0.31 2.86
C LEU A 21 -23.11 0.79 3.83
N PHE A 22 -22.32 1.85 3.86
CA PHE A 22 -22.65 3.09 4.52
C PHE A 22 -23.48 3.96 3.60
N THR A 23 -24.55 4.55 4.15
CA THR A 23 -25.33 5.57 3.48
C THR A 23 -25.62 6.71 4.43
N SER A 24 -25.69 7.92 3.89
CA SER A 24 -25.93 9.14 4.63
C SER A 24 -26.98 9.97 3.90
N THR A 25 -28.05 10.34 4.60
CA THR A 25 -29.15 11.13 4.07
C THR A 25 -29.50 12.28 5.01
N ILE A 26 -30.23 13.24 4.49
CA ILE A 26 -30.74 14.39 5.26
C ILE A 26 -32.24 14.38 5.02
N ASP A 27 -33.03 14.33 6.10
CA ASP A 27 -34.49 14.34 6.00
C ASP A 27 -35.03 15.76 5.71
N ASP A 28 -36.33 15.87 5.48
CA ASP A 28 -37.00 17.15 5.19
C ASP A 28 -36.90 18.15 6.36
N ARG A 29 -36.55 17.69 7.57
CA ARG A 29 -36.38 18.51 8.76
C ARG A 29 -34.93 18.95 8.96
N GLY A 30 -34.01 18.53 8.10
CA GLY A 30 -32.58 18.80 8.23
C GLY A 30 -31.83 17.82 9.16
N THR A 31 -32.48 16.76 9.63
CA THR A 31 -31.87 15.72 10.45
C THR A 31 -30.94 14.88 9.60
N TRP A 32 -29.70 14.72 10.05
CA TRP A 32 -28.76 13.79 9.45
C TRP A 32 -29.07 12.36 9.88
N ILE A 33 -29.28 11.48 8.90
CA ILE A 33 -29.55 10.07 9.14
C ILE A 33 -28.43 9.25 8.52
N ILE A 34 -27.87 8.37 9.34
CA ILE A 34 -26.85 7.41 8.97
C ILE A 34 -27.53 6.04 8.89
N HIS A 35 -27.26 5.30 7.81
CA HIS A 35 -27.56 3.87 7.77
C HIS A 35 -26.33 3.07 7.41
N LEU A 36 -26.23 1.89 8.04
CA LEU A 36 -25.23 0.90 7.73
C LEU A 36 -25.95 -0.40 7.40
N PHE A 37 -25.61 -1.00 6.26
CA PHE A 37 -26.19 -2.26 5.81
C PHE A 37 -25.11 -3.32 5.68
N ALA A 38 -25.43 -4.55 6.07
CA ALA A 38 -24.58 -5.70 5.90
C ALA A 38 -25.39 -6.92 5.47
N LYS A 39 -24.76 -7.82 4.73
CA LYS A 39 -25.33 -9.14 4.44
C LYS A 39 -24.99 -10.07 5.60
N GLY A 40 -25.97 -10.40 6.43
CA GLY A 40 -25.87 -11.45 7.44
C GLY A 40 -26.28 -12.82 6.89
N ASP A 41 -26.18 -13.85 7.73
CA ASP A 41 -26.48 -15.24 7.37
C ASP A 41 -27.96 -15.44 7.00
N ASN A 42 -28.85 -14.71 7.68
CA ASN A 42 -30.31 -14.85 7.53
C ASN A 42 -30.95 -13.70 6.73
N GLY A 43 -30.15 -12.86 6.06
CA GLY A 43 -30.65 -11.76 5.25
C GLY A 43 -29.91 -10.44 5.46
N LEU A 44 -30.63 -9.34 5.24
CA LEU A 44 -30.09 -7.99 5.41
C LEU A 44 -30.10 -7.60 6.89
N ILE A 45 -28.95 -7.20 7.41
CA ILE A 45 -28.83 -6.55 8.71
C ILE A 45 -28.66 -5.05 8.45
N SER A 46 -29.35 -4.23 9.23
CA SER A 46 -29.25 -2.78 9.09
C SER A 46 -29.24 -2.08 10.44
N TRP A 47 -28.43 -1.02 10.54
CA TRP A 47 -28.35 -0.14 11.69
C TRP A 47 -28.57 1.29 11.26
N THR A 48 -29.08 2.13 12.17
CA THR A 48 -29.33 3.54 11.90
C THR A 48 -29.00 4.40 13.11
N ALA A 49 -28.61 5.64 12.85
CA ALA A 49 -28.50 6.72 13.82
C ALA A 49 -29.05 8.00 13.18
N ALA A 50 -29.64 8.87 14.00
CA ALA A 50 -30.11 10.18 13.58
C ALA A 50 -29.50 11.26 14.46
N SER A 51 -28.96 12.31 13.85
CA SER A 51 -28.41 13.48 14.54
C SER A 51 -29.05 14.75 13.99
N PRO A 52 -29.82 15.52 14.80
CA PRO A 52 -30.45 16.75 14.36
C PRO A 52 -29.45 17.92 14.24
N GLU A 53 -28.33 17.85 14.94
CA GLU A 53 -27.25 18.83 14.86
C GLU A 53 -25.96 18.12 14.45
N VAL A 54 -25.27 18.68 13.46
CA VAL A 54 -23.99 18.15 12.97
C VAL A 54 -22.99 19.28 12.89
N THR A 55 -22.05 19.29 13.83
CA THR A 55 -20.84 20.12 13.73
C THR A 55 -19.91 19.55 12.68
N ASP A 56 -19.21 20.41 11.95
CA ASP A 56 -18.19 20.05 10.96
C ASP A 56 -18.67 19.11 9.84
N SER A 57 -19.88 19.36 9.33
CA SER A 57 -20.52 18.55 8.29
C SER A 57 -19.68 18.39 7.02
N ASP A 58 -18.88 19.39 6.65
CA ASP A 58 -17.93 19.31 5.53
C ASP A 58 -16.77 18.35 5.79
N ALA A 59 -16.21 18.35 7.01
CA ALA A 59 -15.12 17.46 7.40
C ALA A 59 -15.61 16.01 7.45
N LEU A 60 -16.80 15.78 8.03
CA LEU A 60 -17.45 14.47 8.06
C LEU A 60 -17.77 13.97 6.66
N ALA A 61 -18.28 14.84 5.77
CA ALA A 61 -18.56 14.48 4.39
C ALA A 61 -17.28 14.12 3.62
N THR A 62 -16.17 14.81 3.91
CA THR A 62 -14.85 14.51 3.35
C THR A 62 -14.32 13.17 3.84
N ALA A 63 -14.42 12.90 5.14
CA ALA A 63 -14.04 11.62 5.73
C ALA A 63 -14.85 10.47 5.13
N ALA A 64 -16.17 10.63 5.00
CA ALA A 64 -17.05 9.63 4.42
C ALA A 64 -16.73 9.31 2.95
N ARG A 65 -16.59 10.34 2.11
CA ARG A 65 -16.24 10.18 0.69
C ARG A 65 -14.82 9.64 0.48
N GLY A 66 -13.90 9.99 1.38
CA GLY A 66 -12.53 9.51 1.36
C GLY A 66 -12.36 8.08 1.88
N GLY A 67 -13.42 7.46 2.42
CA GLY A 67 -13.35 6.13 3.01
C GLY A 67 -12.65 6.08 4.38
N TYR A 68 -12.55 7.22 5.07
CA TYR A 68 -11.98 7.33 6.42
C TYR A 68 -13.01 6.97 7.49
N LEU A 69 -13.59 5.78 7.34
CA LEU A 69 -14.66 5.24 8.18
C LEU A 69 -14.20 3.95 8.84
N HIS A 70 -14.44 3.81 10.13
CA HIS A 70 -14.14 2.59 10.87
C HIS A 70 -15.38 2.12 11.63
N VAL A 71 -15.62 0.81 11.65
CA VAL A 71 -16.77 0.22 12.33
C VAL A 71 -16.26 -0.64 13.48
N ARG A 72 -16.75 -0.35 14.69
CA ARG A 72 -16.49 -1.13 15.91
C ARG A 72 -17.77 -1.75 16.43
N SER A 73 -17.65 -2.95 16.97
CA SER A 73 -18.75 -3.66 17.63
C SER A 73 -18.17 -4.54 18.72
N ASP A 74 -18.90 -4.67 19.83
CA ASP A 74 -18.51 -5.53 20.94
C ASP A 74 -18.70 -7.02 20.58
N GLU A 75 -19.62 -7.31 19.67
CA GLU A 75 -19.86 -8.61 19.06
C GLU A 75 -19.41 -8.63 17.59
N PRO A 76 -19.19 -9.79 16.97
CA PRO A 76 -18.94 -9.86 15.53
C PRO A 76 -20.05 -9.12 14.77
N VAL A 77 -19.65 -8.17 13.91
CA VAL A 77 -20.58 -7.23 13.25
C VAL A 77 -21.68 -7.94 12.45
N LEU A 78 -21.41 -9.14 11.92
CA LEU A 78 -22.38 -9.94 11.17
C LEU A 78 -23.22 -10.90 12.02
N SER A 79 -23.04 -10.90 13.34
CA SER A 79 -23.85 -11.72 14.23
C SER A 79 -25.30 -11.24 14.23
N SER A 80 -26.25 -12.17 14.20
CA SER A 80 -27.68 -11.88 14.34
C SER A 80 -28.04 -11.28 15.70
N SER A 81 -27.11 -11.28 16.67
CA SER A 81 -27.23 -10.67 18.00
C SER A 81 -26.71 -9.24 18.09
N ALA A 82 -26.06 -8.70 17.04
CA ALA A 82 -25.44 -7.38 17.08
C ALA A 82 -26.49 -6.25 17.08
N ASN A 83 -26.89 -5.83 18.28
CA ASN A 83 -27.94 -4.81 18.48
C ASN A 83 -27.47 -3.38 18.20
N ALA A 84 -26.16 -3.14 18.31
CA ALA A 84 -25.57 -1.82 18.10
C ALA A 84 -24.15 -1.93 17.53
N VAL A 85 -23.79 -0.96 16.70
CA VAL A 85 -22.46 -0.81 16.11
C VAL A 85 -22.03 0.64 16.23
N THR A 86 -20.74 0.88 16.42
CA THR A 86 -20.18 2.24 16.45
C THR A 86 -19.49 2.52 15.13
N LEU A 87 -19.88 3.61 14.47
CA LEU A 87 -19.23 4.14 13.29
C LEU A 87 -18.36 5.33 13.69
N ASP A 88 -17.06 5.22 13.43
CA ASP A 88 -16.08 6.26 13.68
C ASP A 88 -15.71 6.94 12.36
N PHE A 89 -15.82 8.27 12.33
CA PHE A 89 -15.29 9.12 11.28
C PHE A 89 -13.91 9.59 11.69
N ILE A 90 -12.91 9.26 10.89
CA ILE A 90 -11.52 9.68 11.12
C ILE A 90 -11.32 10.98 10.35
N LEU A 91 -11.30 12.09 11.09
CA LEU A 91 -11.14 13.43 10.54
C LEU A 91 -9.65 13.80 10.40
N PRO A 92 -9.33 14.85 9.63
CA PRO A 92 -7.98 15.40 9.59
C PRO A 92 -7.47 15.72 11.01
N HIS A 93 -6.17 15.49 11.25
CA HIS A 93 -5.50 15.67 12.54
C HIS A 93 -5.87 14.64 13.64
N ASP A 94 -6.22 13.42 13.25
CA ASP A 94 -6.51 12.29 14.15
C ASP A 94 -7.63 12.58 15.17
N SER A 95 -8.54 13.50 14.83
CA SER A 95 -9.77 13.66 15.58
C SER A 95 -10.79 12.63 15.11
N THR A 96 -11.48 11.99 16.05
CA THR A 96 -12.46 10.94 15.76
C THR A 96 -13.82 11.38 16.23
N VAL A 97 -14.82 11.29 15.36
CA VAL A 97 -16.23 11.49 15.70
C VAL A 97 -16.93 10.14 15.64
N SER A 98 -17.45 9.69 16.78
CA SER A 98 -18.10 8.38 16.91
C SER A 98 -19.61 8.52 16.96
N HIS A 99 -20.31 7.71 16.18
CA HIS A 99 -21.76 7.57 16.22
C HIS A 99 -22.13 6.13 16.56
N THR A 100 -22.97 5.96 17.58
CA THR A 100 -23.57 4.65 17.88
C THR A 100 -24.85 4.47 17.06
N LEU A 101 -24.87 3.44 16.23
CA LEU A 101 -26.01 3.05 15.42
C LEU A 101 -26.70 1.86 16.09
N THR A 102 -28.03 1.87 16.10
CA THR A 102 -28.86 0.78 16.64
C THR A 102 -29.57 0.06 15.50
N ALA A 103 -30.02 -1.18 15.75
CA ALA A 103 -30.79 -1.94 14.77
C ALA A 103 -31.94 -1.10 14.16
N ALA A 104 -31.97 -1.05 12.83
CA ALA A 104 -32.93 -0.23 12.11
C ALA A 104 -34.28 -0.94 11.97
N PRO A 105 -35.40 -0.19 11.91
CA PRO A 105 -36.70 -0.76 11.60
C PRO A 105 -36.74 -1.29 10.16
N ALA A 106 -37.65 -2.23 9.88
CA ALA A 106 -37.80 -2.90 8.59
C ALA A 106 -38.05 -1.98 7.37
N SER A 107 -38.24 -0.68 7.57
CA SER A 107 -38.41 0.33 6.51
C SER A 107 -37.10 0.77 5.83
N ALA A 108 -35.96 0.12 6.13
CA ALA A 108 -34.66 0.47 5.56
C ALA A 108 -34.48 0.08 4.07
N ASP A 109 -35.42 -0.69 3.52
CA ASP A 109 -35.37 -1.22 2.15
C ASP A 109 -35.35 -0.12 1.07
N LEU A 110 -36.13 0.95 1.26
CA LEU A 110 -36.18 2.07 0.31
C LEU A 110 -34.86 2.85 0.27
N VAL A 111 -34.20 2.99 1.43
CA VAL A 111 -32.89 3.65 1.52
C VAL A 111 -31.83 2.81 0.82
N LEU A 112 -31.86 1.48 1.03
CA LEU A 112 -30.97 0.57 0.33
C LEU A 112 -31.19 0.59 -1.18
N LEU A 113 -32.44 0.62 -1.64
CA LEU A 113 -32.78 0.69 -3.06
C LEU A 113 -32.25 1.98 -3.70
N ASN A 114 -32.43 3.13 -3.03
CA ASN A 114 -31.87 4.40 -3.48
C ASN A 114 -30.34 4.37 -3.54
N ALA A 115 -29.69 3.80 -2.52
CA ALA A 115 -28.25 3.64 -2.51
C ALA A 115 -27.75 2.75 -3.66
N ALA A 116 -28.50 1.69 -3.98
CA ALA A 116 -28.19 0.83 -5.13
C ALA A 116 -28.29 1.60 -6.46
N PHE A 117 -29.30 2.45 -6.63
CA PHE A 117 -29.37 3.31 -7.82
C PHE A 117 -28.18 4.26 -7.92
N THR A 118 -27.80 4.93 -6.82
CA THR A 118 -26.62 5.81 -6.80
C THR A 118 -25.32 5.09 -7.15
N LEU A 119 -25.15 3.83 -6.73
CA LEU A 119 -23.97 3.03 -7.06
C LEU A 119 -23.96 2.53 -8.51
N LEU A 120 -25.14 2.31 -9.10
CA LEU A 120 -25.30 1.88 -10.48
C LEU A 120 -25.23 3.04 -11.47
N GLU A 121 -25.45 4.27 -11.00
CA GLU A 121 -25.27 5.45 -11.82
C GLU A 121 -23.81 5.52 -12.30
N PRO A 122 -23.59 5.68 -13.61
CA PRO A 122 -22.24 5.78 -14.14
C PRO A 122 -21.56 6.99 -13.51
N PRO A 123 -20.29 6.88 -13.09
CA PRO A 123 -19.58 8.00 -12.51
C PRO A 123 -19.58 9.15 -13.51
N SER A 124 -20.20 10.26 -13.13
CA SER A 124 -20.29 11.48 -13.93
C SER A 124 -18.91 12.16 -13.97
N GLY A 125 -18.00 11.63 -14.79
CA GLY A 125 -16.66 12.18 -14.88
C GLY A 125 -15.76 11.49 -15.89
N THR A 126 -15.59 12.14 -17.04
CA THR A 126 -14.51 11.94 -18.03
C THR A 126 -13.09 12.14 -17.45
N THR A 127 -12.96 12.42 -16.15
CA THR A 127 -11.72 12.70 -15.41
C THR A 127 -10.91 11.45 -15.04
N GLN A 128 -11.55 10.27 -14.93
CA GLN A 128 -10.89 9.06 -14.41
C GLN A 128 -9.67 8.61 -15.21
N ALA A 129 -9.66 8.77 -16.54
CA ALA A 129 -8.54 8.31 -17.37
C ALA A 129 -7.26 9.14 -17.13
N SER A 130 -7.41 10.44 -16.91
CA SER A 130 -6.29 11.35 -16.63
C SER A 130 -5.73 11.16 -15.21
N GLU A 131 -6.62 10.95 -14.25
CA GLU A 131 -6.29 10.71 -12.85
C GLU A 131 -5.64 9.33 -12.65
N MET A 132 -6.18 8.28 -13.28
CA MET A 132 -5.55 6.95 -13.32
C MET A 132 -4.15 6.97 -13.92
N ARG A 133 -3.92 7.76 -14.98
CA ARG A 133 -2.58 7.91 -15.58
C ARG A 133 -1.62 8.61 -14.62
N SER A 134 -2.09 9.66 -13.93
CA SER A 134 -1.33 10.38 -12.90
C SER A 134 -0.97 9.46 -11.72
N LEU A 135 -1.95 8.72 -11.19
CA LEU A 135 -1.74 7.78 -10.08
C LEU A 135 -0.76 6.67 -10.44
N ARG A 136 -0.85 6.11 -11.65
CA ARG A 136 0.13 5.11 -12.14
C ARG A 136 1.55 5.68 -12.25
N ALA A 137 1.68 6.93 -12.73
CA ALA A 137 2.97 7.60 -12.80
C ALA A 137 3.57 7.84 -11.41
N GLN A 138 2.75 8.28 -10.45
CA GLN A 138 3.17 8.44 -9.05
C GLN A 138 3.61 7.12 -8.41
N LEU A 139 2.89 6.02 -8.70
CA LEU A 139 3.21 4.69 -8.19
C LEU A 139 4.57 4.20 -8.72
N THR A 140 4.80 4.38 -10.02
CA THR A 140 6.09 4.06 -10.66
C THR A 140 7.24 4.90 -10.07
N GLN A 141 6.99 6.19 -9.80
CA GLN A 141 7.96 7.06 -9.15
C GLN A 141 8.33 6.57 -7.74
N LYS A 142 7.32 6.14 -6.97
CA LYS A 142 7.53 5.62 -5.61
C LYS A 142 8.25 4.27 -5.60
N ASP A 143 7.99 3.39 -6.55
CA ASP A 143 8.73 2.12 -6.69
C ASP A 143 10.22 2.34 -7.03
N ASN A 144 10.52 3.35 -7.86
CA ASN A 144 11.89 3.74 -8.15
C ASN A 144 12.59 4.32 -6.90
N GLU A 145 11.88 5.09 -6.09
CA GLU A 145 12.38 5.63 -4.82
C GLU A 145 12.70 4.49 -3.83
N ILE A 146 11.79 3.52 -3.67
CA ILE A 146 11.98 2.32 -2.83
C ILE A 146 13.20 1.53 -3.31
N SER A 147 13.33 1.30 -4.61
CA SER A 147 14.47 0.57 -5.19
C SER A 147 15.80 1.28 -4.93
N SER A 148 15.83 2.61 -5.06
CA SER A 148 16.99 3.44 -4.75
C SER A 148 17.37 3.38 -3.28
N LEU A 149 16.39 3.50 -2.38
CA LEU A 149 16.60 3.39 -0.94
C LEU A 149 17.11 1.99 -0.54
N ASN A 150 16.57 0.93 -1.14
CA ASN A 150 17.04 -0.44 -0.93
C ASN A 150 18.48 -0.64 -1.44
N ALA A 151 18.85 -0.06 -2.58
CA ALA A 151 20.22 -0.10 -3.08
C ALA A 151 21.19 0.66 -2.16
N LYS A 152 20.77 1.80 -1.61
CA LYS A 152 21.54 2.56 -0.60
C LYS A 152 21.68 1.79 0.70
N LEU A 153 20.61 1.16 1.20
CA LEU A 153 20.64 0.30 2.39
C LEU A 153 21.55 -0.92 2.19
N SER A 154 21.47 -1.56 1.03
CA SER A 154 22.36 -2.68 0.67
C SER A 154 23.82 -2.24 0.63
N SER A 155 24.10 -1.07 0.04
CA SER A 155 25.45 -0.50 -0.02
C SER A 155 25.96 -0.09 1.35
N ALA A 156 25.11 0.51 2.20
CA ALA A 156 25.43 0.85 3.59
C ALA A 156 25.70 -0.42 4.42
N ARG A 157 24.86 -1.46 4.29
CA ARG A 157 25.10 -2.78 4.92
C ARG A 157 26.42 -3.39 4.45
N ALA A 158 26.72 -3.35 3.16
CA ALA A 158 27.98 -3.85 2.62
C ALA A 158 29.20 -3.04 3.10
N SER A 159 29.03 -1.73 3.33
CA SER A 159 30.06 -0.87 3.93
C SER A 159 30.26 -1.18 5.41
N VAL A 160 29.18 -1.41 6.17
CA VAL A 160 29.24 -1.80 7.60
C VAL A 160 29.83 -3.20 7.79
N VAL A 161 29.52 -4.16 6.92
CA VAL A 161 30.15 -5.49 6.96
C VAL A 161 31.64 -5.37 6.64
N ARG A 162 32.04 -4.50 5.71
CA ARG A 162 33.46 -4.25 5.44
C ARG A 162 34.16 -3.52 6.59
N SER A 163 33.54 -2.53 7.22
CA SER A 163 34.16 -1.82 8.35
C SER A 163 34.26 -2.71 9.59
N THR A 164 33.23 -3.52 9.90
CA THR A 164 33.26 -4.47 11.03
C THR A 164 34.12 -5.71 10.76
N ALA A 165 34.38 -6.07 9.50
CA ALA A 165 35.36 -7.10 9.13
C ALA A 165 36.82 -6.61 9.23
N VAL A 166 37.05 -5.29 9.22
CA VAL A 166 38.39 -4.70 9.41
C VAL A 166 38.78 -4.71 10.90
N ASP A 167 37.81 -4.58 11.83
CA ASP A 167 38.08 -4.57 13.28
C ASP A 167 38.30 -5.96 13.91
N LYS A 168 38.07 -7.06 13.17
CA LYS A 168 38.35 -8.44 13.62
C LYS A 168 39.56 -9.09 12.97
N LYS A 169 40.47 -8.31 12.37
CA LYS A 169 41.73 -8.84 11.86
C LYS A 169 42.89 -8.47 12.78
N GLY A 170 43.04 -9.28 13.83
CA GLY A 170 44.37 -9.54 14.37
C GLY A 170 45.32 -9.83 13.20
N THR A 171 46.53 -9.28 13.31
CA THR A 171 47.62 -9.26 12.34
C THR A 171 47.89 -10.64 11.72
N SER A 172 47.08 -11.06 10.75
CA SER A 172 47.42 -12.21 9.93
C SER A 172 48.39 -11.68 8.88
N LEU A 173 49.68 -11.81 9.18
CA LEU A 173 50.75 -11.80 8.21
C LEU A 173 50.27 -12.60 6.99
N SER A 174 50.12 -11.89 5.88
CA SER A 174 50.00 -12.52 4.56
C SER A 174 51.13 -13.54 4.44
N PRO A 175 50.88 -14.77 3.94
CA PRO A 175 51.98 -15.67 3.62
C PRO A 175 52.75 -15.00 2.48
N GLN A 176 53.86 -14.34 2.81
CA GLN A 176 54.86 -13.97 1.83
C GLN A 176 55.43 -15.30 1.31
N LYS A 177 54.84 -15.79 0.22
CA LYS A 177 55.46 -16.83 -0.60
C LYS A 177 56.83 -16.28 -1.01
N LYS A 178 57.89 -16.82 -0.42
CA LYS A 178 59.26 -16.66 -0.91
C LYS A 178 59.23 -17.02 -2.39
N VAL A 179 59.47 -16.03 -3.23
CA VAL A 179 59.69 -16.26 -4.66
C VAL A 179 61.02 -17.02 -4.78
N PRO A 180 61.07 -18.17 -5.45
CA PRO A 180 62.32 -18.90 -5.66
C PRO A 180 63.28 -18.03 -6.48
N ALA A 181 64.57 -18.07 -6.12
CA ALA A 181 65.63 -17.17 -6.59
C ALA A 181 65.99 -17.28 -8.09
N ASN A 182 65.16 -17.89 -8.94
CA ASN A 182 65.38 -18.00 -10.39
C ASN A 182 64.08 -17.90 -11.22
N ALA A 183 63.00 -17.32 -10.68
CA ALA A 183 61.77 -17.08 -11.44
C ALA A 183 61.84 -15.74 -12.20
N SER A 184 62.02 -15.82 -13.51
CA SER A 184 62.08 -14.69 -14.46
C SER A 184 60.95 -13.66 -14.23
N ALA A 185 61.36 -12.43 -13.89
CA ALA A 185 60.50 -11.26 -13.72
C ALA A 185 60.09 -10.64 -15.06
N LEU A 186 59.57 -11.46 -15.99
CA LEU A 186 58.95 -10.93 -17.20
C LEU A 186 57.53 -10.48 -16.84
N GLN A 187 57.26 -9.19 -17.04
CA GLN A 187 55.93 -8.64 -16.82
C GLN A 187 54.88 -9.36 -17.71
N PRO A 188 53.59 -9.37 -17.35
CA PRO A 188 52.56 -10.15 -18.05
C PRO A 188 52.54 -9.96 -19.58
N ASN A 189 52.86 -8.77 -20.08
CA ASN A 189 52.95 -8.49 -21.53
C ASN A 189 54.19 -9.10 -22.19
N GLN A 190 55.30 -9.25 -21.46
CA GLN A 190 56.51 -9.90 -21.96
C GLN A 190 56.35 -11.43 -21.98
N LYS A 191 55.63 -12.01 -21.02
CA LYS A 191 55.22 -13.43 -21.08
C LYS A 191 54.35 -13.73 -22.29
N ARG A 192 53.39 -12.85 -22.62
CA ARG A 192 52.55 -13.01 -23.83
C ARG A 192 53.38 -12.97 -25.11
N ARG A 193 54.35 -12.04 -25.22
CA ARG A 193 55.23 -12.00 -26.39
C ARG A 193 56.10 -13.24 -26.52
N LYS A 194 56.68 -13.72 -25.41
CA LYS A 194 57.54 -14.91 -25.43
C LYS A 194 56.77 -16.20 -25.74
N ALA A 195 55.54 -16.36 -25.23
CA ALA A 195 54.69 -17.50 -25.55
C ALA A 195 54.29 -17.52 -27.04
N ILE A 196 54.01 -16.35 -27.62
CA ILE A 196 53.73 -16.23 -29.06
C ILE A 196 54.98 -16.56 -29.90
N GLU A 197 56.17 -16.21 -29.43
CA GLU A 197 57.44 -16.50 -30.12
C GLU A 197 57.81 -17.99 -30.06
N GLU A 198 57.57 -18.66 -28.92
CA GLU A 198 57.79 -20.11 -28.78
C GLU A 198 56.75 -20.94 -29.55
N GLU A 199 55.52 -20.45 -29.73
CA GLU A 199 54.51 -21.11 -30.57
C GLU A 199 54.78 -20.93 -32.08
N PHE A 200 55.42 -19.85 -32.50
CA PHE A 200 55.75 -19.59 -33.92
C PHE A 200 57.09 -20.17 -34.37
N ALA A 201 58.00 -20.48 -33.44
CA ALA A 201 59.33 -21.05 -33.73
C ALA A 201 59.41 -22.57 -33.48
N GLY A 202 58.32 -23.22 -33.05
CA GLY A 202 58.30 -24.64 -32.65
C GLY A 202 57.77 -25.62 -33.68
N SER A 203 57.46 -25.21 -34.92
CA SER A 203 56.99 -26.14 -35.97
C SER A 203 57.53 -25.81 -37.37
N SER A 204 58.84 -25.95 -37.56
CA SER A 204 59.44 -26.32 -38.87
C SER A 204 60.93 -26.57 -38.71
N ASP A 205 61.40 -27.64 -39.36
CA ASP A 205 62.78 -28.09 -39.59
C ASP A 205 63.46 -28.91 -38.48
N GLU A 206 63.43 -30.24 -38.64
CA GLU A 206 64.45 -31.02 -39.39
C GLU A 206 64.01 -32.50 -39.36
N ASP A 207 63.48 -33.07 -40.46
CA ASP A 207 64.11 -33.58 -41.69
C ASP A 207 64.96 -34.85 -41.52
N ASP A 208 64.64 -35.81 -42.40
CA ASP A 208 65.49 -36.84 -43.04
C ASP A 208 66.80 -37.28 -42.34
N ASP A 209 66.80 -38.50 -41.79
CA ASP A 209 67.71 -39.63 -42.14
C ASP A 209 67.39 -40.89 -41.29
#